data_AF-A0A2G1YJT2-F1
#
_entry.id   AF-A0A2G1YJT2-F1
#
_cell.length_a   1.000
_cell.length_b   1.000
_cell.length_c   1.000
_cell.angle_alpha   90.00
_cell.angle_beta   90.00
_cell.angle_gamma   90.00
#
_symmetry.space_group_name_H-M   'P 1'
#
loop_
_entity.id
_entity.type
_entity.pdbx_description
1 polymer ?
#
loop_
_entity_poly.entity_id
_entity_poly.type
_entity_poly.pdbx_seq_one_letter_code
_entity_poly.pdbx_strand_id
1 'polypeptide(L)'
;MEAARRGGLKDRRLKDHVRSNWQQAVLICRKCSKKLEGGFGLRGDERLAKALRRHLALKKGRKAAAGIVEVNCLGVCPKGAVTVVNGTDSREWLLVRPQADLDTLAKELGLSPDKYR
;
A
#
# COMPACT_ATOMS: atom_id res chain seq x y z
N MET A 1 15.10 43.03 -31.57
CA MET A 1 13.91 42.18 -31.42
C MET A 1 14.41 40.76 -31.21
N GLU A 2 14.08 39.99 -30.19
CA GLU A 2 13.18 40.13 -29.05
C GLU A 2 13.66 39.12 -28.00
N ALA A 3 13.44 39.48 -26.73
CA ALA A 3 13.99 38.83 -25.55
C ALA A 3 13.63 37.34 -25.43
N ALA A 4 14.65 36.50 -25.27
CA ALA A 4 14.48 35.20 -24.63
C ALA A 4 14.05 35.44 -23.17
N ARG A 5 12.77 35.21 -22.92
CA ARG A 5 12.14 35.30 -21.60
C ARG A 5 12.90 34.40 -20.62
N ARG A 6 13.71 35.02 -19.75
CA ARG A 6 14.28 34.40 -18.56
C ARG A 6 13.14 34.12 -17.58
N GLY A 7 12.43 33.02 -17.80
CA GLY A 7 11.56 32.43 -16.80
C GLY A 7 12.43 31.91 -15.67
N GLY A 8 12.54 32.69 -14.59
CA GLY A 8 13.31 32.34 -13.40
C GLY A 8 12.77 31.05 -12.78
N LEU A 9 13.45 29.93 -13.05
CA LEU A 9 13.34 28.74 -12.24
C LEU A 9 13.96 29.08 -10.89
N LYS A 10 13.12 29.56 -9.96
CA LYS A 10 13.50 29.71 -8.55
C LYS A 10 14.21 28.42 -8.16
N ASP A 11 15.45 28.54 -7.70
CA ASP A 11 16.31 27.47 -7.21
C ASP A 11 15.61 26.68 -6.09
N ARG A 12 14.71 25.78 -6.49
CA ARG A 12 14.22 24.71 -5.63
C ARG A 12 15.26 23.62 -5.77
N ARG A 13 16.37 23.78 -5.04
CA ARG A 13 17.34 22.69 -4.80
C ARG A 13 16.54 21.41 -4.59
N LEU A 14 16.68 20.48 -5.54
CA LEU A 14 16.01 19.19 -5.49
C LEU A 14 16.38 18.54 -4.16
N LYS A 15 15.38 18.12 -3.41
CA LYS A 15 15.64 17.34 -2.20
C LYS A 15 15.86 15.91 -2.65
N ASP A 16 17.10 15.42 -2.55
CA ASP A 16 17.45 14.03 -2.89
C ASP A 16 16.75 13.02 -1.97
N HIS A 17 16.35 13.48 -0.77
CA HIS A 17 15.67 12.65 0.22
C HIS A 17 14.41 13.31 0.77
N VAL A 18 13.36 12.50 0.94
CA VAL A 18 12.12 12.86 1.60
C VAL A 18 11.87 11.90 2.77
N ARG A 19 11.75 12.43 3.99
CA ARG A 19 11.44 11.62 5.18
C ARG A 19 10.05 11.00 5.09
N SER A 20 9.96 9.70 5.36
CA SER A 20 8.71 8.95 5.50
C SER A 20 8.58 8.40 6.92
N ASN A 21 7.34 8.25 7.38
CA ASN A 21 6.99 7.59 8.63
C ASN A 21 6.76 6.08 8.43
N TRP A 22 6.93 5.58 7.20
CA TRP A 22 6.72 4.16 6.89
C TRP A 22 7.74 3.31 7.64
N GLN A 23 7.27 2.44 8.53
CA GLN A 23 8.09 1.41 9.16
C GLN A 23 8.30 0.22 8.21
N GLN A 24 7.32 -0.03 7.33
CA GLN A 24 7.37 -1.06 6.31
C GLN A 24 6.45 -0.73 5.14
N ALA A 25 6.68 -1.40 4.01
CA ALA A 25 5.82 -1.33 2.83
C ALA A 25 5.20 -2.71 2.56
N VAL A 26 3.91 -2.73 2.27
CA VAL A 26 3.16 -3.91 1.85
C VAL A 26 2.66 -3.68 0.44
N LEU A 27 3.05 -4.58 -0.46
CA LEU A 27 2.68 -4.53 -1.87
C LEU A 27 1.46 -5.41 -2.09
N ILE A 28 0.44 -4.86 -2.75
CA ILE A 28 -0.83 -5.54 -3.00
C ILE A 28 -1.05 -5.62 -4.50
N CYS A 29 -1.27 -6.82 -5.03
CA CYS A 29 -1.49 -7.02 -6.46
C CYS A 29 -2.84 -6.40 -6.90
N ARG A 30 -2.79 -5.27 -7.61
CA ARG A 30 -3.97 -4.53 -8.08
C ARG A 30 -4.87 -5.36 -8.99
N LYS A 31 -4.27 -6.21 -9.84
CA LYS A 31 -5.03 -7.06 -10.78
C LYS A 31 -5.89 -8.07 -10.03
N CYS A 32 -5.37 -8.67 -8.95
CA CYS A 32 -6.14 -9.61 -8.14
C CYS A 32 -7.29 -8.89 -7.43
N SER A 33 -7.01 -7.75 -6.78
CA SER A 33 -8.04 -6.93 -6.13
C SER A 33 -9.16 -6.49 -7.08
N LYS A 34 -8.84 -6.22 -8.35
CA LYS A 34 -9.85 -5.93 -9.38
C LYS A 34 -10.69 -7.16 -9.72
N LYS A 35 -10.08 -8.34 -9.86
CA LYS A 35 -10.79 -9.57 -10.24
C LYS A 35 -11.73 -10.10 -9.16
N LEU A 36 -11.46 -9.82 -7.89
CA LEU A 36 -12.32 -10.25 -6.78
C LEU A 36 -13.50 -9.31 -6.54
N GLU A 37 -13.45 -8.09 -7.06
CA GLU A 37 -14.50 -7.07 -6.92
C GLU A 37 -14.89 -6.70 -5.48
N GLY A 38 -14.14 -7.14 -4.47
CA GLY A 38 -14.42 -6.89 -3.06
C GLY A 38 -13.94 -8.02 -2.18
N GLY A 39 -14.68 -8.26 -1.10
CA GLY A 39 -14.44 -9.33 -0.13
C GLY A 39 -13.84 -8.88 1.19
N PHE A 40 -13.51 -7.60 1.35
CA PHE A 40 -12.80 -7.10 2.54
C PHE A 40 -13.54 -5.96 3.23
N GLY A 41 -13.16 -5.69 4.48
CA GLY A 41 -13.77 -4.65 5.31
C GLY A 41 -15.11 -5.08 5.90
N LEU A 42 -15.71 -4.21 6.71
CA LEU A 42 -16.88 -4.52 7.55
C LEU A 42 -18.08 -5.06 6.77
N ARG A 43 -18.28 -4.62 5.53
CA ARG A 43 -19.39 -5.05 4.67
C ARG A 43 -18.97 -6.02 3.57
N GLY A 44 -17.69 -6.40 3.52
CA GLY A 44 -17.15 -7.26 2.48
C GLY A 44 -17.17 -6.66 1.06
N ASP A 45 -17.38 -5.35 0.89
CA ASP A 45 -17.46 -4.69 -0.41
C ASP A 45 -16.19 -3.92 -0.78
N GLU A 46 -15.17 -3.93 0.09
CA GLU A 46 -13.95 -3.19 -0.13
C GLU A 46 -12.86 -4.05 -0.76
N ARG A 47 -11.98 -3.40 -1.53
CA ARG A 47 -10.70 -3.98 -1.93
C ARG A 47 -9.76 -4.03 -0.73
N LEU A 48 -8.92 -5.05 -0.69
CA LEU A 48 -7.98 -5.31 0.41
C LEU A 48 -7.16 -4.07 0.81
N ALA A 49 -6.57 -3.35 -0.15
CA ALA A 49 -5.76 -2.17 0.14
C ALA A 49 -6.54 -1.04 0.84
N LYS A 50 -7.81 -0.85 0.47
CA LYS A 50 -8.69 0.16 1.09
C LYS A 50 -9.09 -0.29 2.49
N ALA A 51 -9.50 -1.55 2.62
CA ALA A 51 -9.92 -2.16 3.86
C ALA A 51 -8.80 -2.12 4.91
N LEU A 52 -7.57 -2.55 4.56
CA LEU A 52 -6.40 -2.51 5.45
C LEU A 52 -6.07 -1.09 5.91
N ARG A 53 -6.06 -0.10 4.99
CA ARG A 53 -5.79 1.30 5.37
C ARG A 53 -6.81 1.84 6.36
N ARG A 54 -8.09 1.52 6.17
CA ARG A 54 -9.17 1.94 7.09
C ARG A 54 -9.07 1.23 8.43
N HIS A 55 -8.87 -0.08 8.40
CA HIS A 55 -8.75 -0.93 9.58
C HIS A 55 -7.60 -0.46 10.48
N LEU A 56 -6.45 -0.12 9.89
CA LEU A 56 -5.27 0.38 10.60
C LEU A 56 -5.28 1.90 10.87
N ALA A 57 -6.37 2.60 10.54
CA ALA A 57 -6.49 4.05 10.66
C ALA A 57 -5.30 4.85 10.07
N LEU A 58 -4.74 4.38 8.94
CA LEU A 58 -3.51 4.95 8.39
C LEU A 58 -3.73 6.36 7.84
N LYS A 59 -2.77 7.26 8.14
CA LYS A 59 -2.62 8.55 7.44
C LYS A 59 -2.30 8.33 5.96
N LYS A 60 -2.32 9.40 5.16
CA LYS A 60 -2.03 9.33 3.71
C LYS A 60 -0.55 9.50 3.40
N GLY A 61 -0.09 8.82 2.35
CA GLY A 61 1.25 8.98 1.76
C GLY A 61 2.38 8.75 2.77
N ARG A 62 3.47 9.51 2.65
CA ARG A 62 4.66 9.42 3.52
C ARG A 62 4.41 9.65 5.01
N LYS A 63 3.24 10.20 5.38
CA LYS A 63 2.87 10.44 6.78
C LYS A 63 2.20 9.23 7.43
N ALA A 64 1.80 8.23 6.64
CA ALA A 64 1.30 6.95 7.14
C ALA A 64 2.39 6.22 7.92
N ALA A 65 2.02 5.35 8.86
CA ALA A 65 3.00 4.54 9.56
C ALA A 65 3.40 3.28 8.76
N ALA A 66 2.61 2.91 7.76
CA ALA A 66 2.90 1.83 6.83
C ALA A 66 2.54 2.22 5.39
N GLY A 67 3.31 1.71 4.44
CA GLY A 67 3.09 1.89 3.02
C GLY A 67 2.25 0.79 2.41
N ILE A 68 0.93 0.94 2.37
CA ILE A 68 0.06 0.01 1.63
C ILE A 68 0.02 0.45 0.17
N VAL A 69 0.72 -0.26 -0.72
CA VAL A 69 0.93 0.13 -2.12
C VAL A 69 0.32 -0.90 -3.06
N GLU A 70 -0.56 -0.45 -3.96
CA GLU A 70 -1.03 -1.31 -5.03
C GLU A 70 0.01 -1.36 -6.16
N VAL A 71 0.41 -2.57 -6.54
CA VAL A 71 1.38 -2.83 -7.62
C VAL A 71 0.71 -3.54 -8.80
N ASN A 72 1.43 -3.61 -9.91
CA ASN A 72 1.00 -4.39 -11.08
C ASN A 72 0.93 -5.89 -10.77
N CYS A 73 0.43 -6.66 -11.74
CA CYS A 73 0.29 -8.10 -11.61
C CYS A 73 1.62 -8.78 -11.30
N LEU A 74 1.66 -9.61 -10.26
CA LEU A 74 2.83 -10.38 -9.83
C LEU A 74 2.93 -11.78 -10.46
N GLY A 75 1.91 -12.23 -11.19
CA GLY A 75 1.97 -13.44 -12.02
C GLY A 75 1.72 -14.78 -11.32
N VAL A 76 1.62 -14.82 -9.98
CA VAL A 76 1.57 -16.08 -9.21
C VAL A 76 0.18 -16.46 -8.66
N CYS A 77 -0.81 -15.58 -8.78
CA CYS A 77 -2.14 -15.77 -8.19
C CYS A 77 -2.90 -16.96 -8.81
N PRO A 78 -3.46 -17.89 -8.01
CA PRO A 78 -4.25 -19.03 -8.49
C PRO A 78 -5.69 -18.67 -8.93
N LYS A 79 -6.05 -17.37 -8.97
CA LYS A 79 -7.42 -16.83 -8.98
C LYS A 79 -8.11 -17.01 -7.60
N GLY A 80 -9.09 -16.16 -7.28
CA GLY A 80 -9.81 -16.24 -6.00
C GLY A 80 -9.08 -15.68 -4.77
N ALA A 81 -7.87 -15.12 -4.92
CA ALA A 81 -7.11 -14.51 -3.83
C ALA A 81 -6.30 -13.29 -4.31
N VAL A 82 -5.96 -12.39 -3.38
CA VAL A 82 -5.04 -11.26 -3.59
C VAL A 82 -3.64 -11.65 -3.15
N THR A 83 -2.68 -11.58 -4.07
CA THR A 83 -1.26 -11.71 -3.70
C THR A 83 -0.79 -10.46 -2.97
N VAL A 84 -0.17 -10.67 -1.81
CA VAL A 84 0.38 -9.63 -0.94
C VAL A 84 1.84 -9.96 -0.64
N VAL A 85 2.71 -8.95 -0.72
CA VAL A 85 4.13 -9.07 -0.38
C VAL A 85 4.44 -8.15 0.78
N ASN A 86 5.01 -8.71 1.84
CA ASN A 86 5.59 -7.92 2.91
C ASN A 86 7.02 -7.49 2.50
N GLY A 87 7.30 -6.19 2.50
CA GLY A 87 8.62 -5.68 2.15
C GLY A 87 9.71 -6.06 3.16
N THR A 88 9.34 -6.36 4.41
CA THR A 88 10.29 -6.79 5.46
C THR A 88 10.53 -8.30 5.46
N ASP A 89 9.62 -9.08 4.86
CA ASP A 89 9.74 -10.52 4.65
C ASP A 89 9.22 -10.89 3.25
N SER A 90 10.09 -10.73 2.25
CA SER A 90 9.72 -10.81 0.83
C SER A 90 9.97 -12.17 0.20
N ARG A 91 10.47 -13.14 0.99
CA ARG A 91 10.74 -14.50 0.49
C ARG A 91 9.47 -15.34 0.41
N GLU A 92 8.51 -15.07 1.29
CA GLU A 92 7.21 -15.73 1.32
C GLU A 92 6.10 -14.73 1.00
N TRP A 93 5.23 -15.08 0.04
CA TRP A 93 4.16 -14.20 -0.42
C TRP A 93 2.81 -14.77 -0.01
N LEU A 94 1.95 -13.89 0.51
CA LEU A 94 0.65 -14.29 1.03
C LEU A 94 -0.41 -14.29 -0.07
N LEU A 95 -1.27 -15.30 -0.06
CA LEU A 95 -2.47 -15.37 -0.89
C LEU A 95 -3.69 -15.13 0.01
N VAL A 96 -4.17 -13.89 0.00
CA VAL A 96 -5.25 -13.45 0.88
C VAL A 96 -6.60 -13.66 0.18
N ARG A 97 -7.42 -14.56 0.73
CA ARG A 97 -8.78 -14.81 0.23
C ARG A 97 -9.73 -13.69 0.68
N PRO A 98 -10.83 -13.46 -0.06
CA PRO A 98 -11.99 -12.74 0.46
C PRO A 98 -12.38 -13.21 1.88
N GLN A 99 -12.98 -12.31 2.65
CA GLN A 99 -13.40 -12.49 4.05
C GLN A 99 -12.27 -12.83 5.03
N ALA A 100 -11.00 -12.70 4.61
CA ALA A 100 -9.88 -12.79 5.54
C ALA A 100 -10.02 -11.76 6.67
N ASP A 101 -9.77 -12.23 7.89
CA ASP A 101 -9.75 -11.38 9.07
C ASP A 101 -8.61 -10.36 8.98
N LEU A 102 -8.95 -9.07 9.06
CA LEU A 102 -7.99 -7.99 8.87
C LEU A 102 -7.06 -7.83 10.07
N ASP A 103 -7.51 -8.17 11.28
CA ASP A 103 -6.68 -8.14 12.49
C ASP A 103 -5.56 -9.20 12.39
N THR A 104 -5.94 -10.43 12.02
CA THR A 104 -4.97 -11.53 11.82
C THR A 104 -4.00 -11.21 10.68
N LEU A 105 -4.51 -10.75 9.54
CA LEU A 105 -3.66 -10.38 8.40
C LEU A 105 -2.72 -9.22 8.75
N ALA A 106 -3.19 -8.23 9.50
CA ALA A 106 -2.35 -7.12 9.96
C ALA A 106 -1.22 -7.62 10.85
N LYS A 107 -1.50 -8.53 11.79
CA LYS A 107 -0.47 -9.14 12.66
C LYS A 107 0.56 -9.93 11.84
N GLU A 108 0.12 -10.74 10.88
CA GLU A 108 0.99 -11.52 9.99
C GLU A 108 1.90 -10.61 9.14
N LEU A 109 1.36 -9.50 8.65
CA LEU A 109 2.14 -8.47 7.94
C LEU A 109 2.97 -7.58 8.87
N GLY A 110 3.01 -7.85 10.18
CA GLY A 110 3.72 -7.04 11.16
C GLY A 110 3.16 -5.62 11.34
N LEU A 111 1.93 -5.36 10.89
CA LEU A 111 1.22 -4.09 10.94
C LEU A 111 0.43 -3.96 12.25
N SER A 112 1.10 -3.71 13.37
CA SER A 112 0.39 -3.50 14.64
C SER A 112 -0.11 -2.06 14.80
N PRO A 113 -1.39 -1.82 15.13
CA PRO A 113 -1.89 -0.48 15.46
C PRO A 113 -1.12 0.18 16.61
N ASP A 114 -0.69 -0.61 17.60
CA ASP A 114 0.05 -0.13 18.77
C ASP A 114 1.47 0.32 18.43
N LYS A 115 2.08 -0.25 17.37
CA LYS A 115 3.37 0.23 16.85
C LYS A 115 3.31 1.64 16.24
N TYR A 116 2.10 2.19 16.05
CA TYR A 116 1.86 3.41 15.28
C TYR A 116 1.20 4.53 16.10
N ARG A 117 0.91 4.28 17.38
CA ARG A 117 0.39 5.26 18.35
C ARG A 117 1.54 6.02 19.01
#